data_AF-A0A9E2G6Q4-F1
#
_entry.id   AF-A0A9E2G6Q4-F1
#
_cell.length_a   1.000
_cell.length_b   1.000
_cell.length_c   1.000
_cell.angle_alpha   90.00
_cell.angle_beta   90.00
_cell.angle_gamma   90.00
#
_symmetry.space_group_name_H-M   'P 1'
#
loop_
_entity.id
_entity.type
_entity.pdbx_description
1 polymer ?
#
loop_
_entity_poly.entity_id
_entity_poly.type
_entity_poly.pdbx_seq_one_letter_code
_entity_poly.pdbx_strand_id
1 'polypeptide(L)' 'MSAELEPILLLSTDLPDPEATHRFGVELGRVLVSGDTLALIGPLGAGKTHLARGLAAGLEVDP' A
#
# COMPACT_ATOMS: atom_id res chain seq x y z
N MET A 1 -28.83 -14.56 -4.48
CA MET A 1 -27.79 -14.16 -3.51
C MET A 1 -27.41 -12.73 -3.83
N SER A 2 -28.00 -11.78 -3.12
CA SER A 2 -27.69 -10.37 -3.25
C SER A 2 -26.47 -10.10 -2.39
N ALA A 3 -25.30 -9.84 -2.99
CA ALA A 3 -24.15 -9.38 -2.23
C ALA A 3 -24.43 -7.92 -1.84
N GLU A 4 -24.73 -7.69 -0.56
CA GLU A 4 -24.70 -6.34 0.00
C GLU A 4 -23.25 -5.86 -0.08
N LEU A 5 -23.02 -4.76 -0.81
CA LEU A 5 -21.69 -4.19 -0.93
C LEU A 5 -21.35 -3.49 0.38
N GLU A 6 -20.29 -3.93 1.06
CA GLU A 6 -19.81 -3.23 2.25
C GLU A 6 -19.33 -1.82 1.88
N PRO A 7 -19.54 -0.82 2.76
CA PRO A 7 -19.12 0.55 2.49
C PRO A 7 -17.60 0.64 2.36
N ILE A 8 -17.14 1.27 1.27
CA ILE A 8 -15.72 1.49 1.01
C ILE A 8 -15.27 2.76 1.74
N LEU A 9 -14.16 2.67 2.49
CA LEU A 9 -13.49 3.84 3.06
C LEU A 9 -12.53 4.46 2.02
N LEU A 10 -12.69 5.75 1.73
CA LEU A 10 -11.80 6.49 0.83
C LEU A 10 -10.88 7.40 1.66
N LEU A 11 -9.56 7.19 1.52
CA LEU A 11 -8.53 8.00 2.17
C LEU A 11 -7.56 8.55 1.12
N SER A 12 -7.00 9.73 1.38
CA SER A 12 -5.96 10.33 0.55
C SER A 12 -4.89 10.99 1.42
N THR A 13 -3.65 11.00 0.92
CA THR A 13 -2.52 11.70 1.52
C THR A 13 -1.54 12.08 0.41
N ASP A 14 -0.83 13.19 0.58
CA ASP A 14 0.20 13.63 -0.36
C ASP A 14 1.55 12.99 -0.03
N LEU A 15 2.23 12.48 -1.07
CA LEU A 15 3.56 11.86 -0.99
C LEU A 15 4.48 12.62 -1.96
N PRO A 16 5.20 13.65 -1.50
CA PRO A 16 5.86 14.62 -2.38
C PRO A 16 7.06 14.06 -3.14
N ASP A 17 7.62 12.93 -2.70
CA ASP A 17 8.81 12.32 -3.27
C ASP A 17 8.81 10.78 -3.10
N PRO A 18 9.75 10.07 -3.77
CA PRO A 18 9.83 8.61 -3.67
C PRO A 18 10.14 8.09 -2.26
N GLU A 19 10.87 8.86 -1.45
CA GLU A 19 11.21 8.47 -0.07
C GLU A 19 9.96 8.53 0.82
N ALA A 20 9.13 9.56 0.67
CA ALA A 20 7.84 9.66 1.33
C ALA A 20 6.94 8.46 0.97
N THR A 21 6.95 8.03 -0.30
CA THR A 21 6.21 6.84 -0.75
C THR A 21 6.74 5.55 -0.11
N HIS A 22 8.07 5.43 -0.01
CA HIS A 22 8.70 4.29 0.64
C HIS A 22 8.36 4.22 2.13
N ARG A 23 8.54 5.32 2.88
CA ARG A 23 8.18 5.39 4.31
C ARG A 23 6.71 5.10 4.55
N PHE A 24 5.82 5.62 3.70
CA PHE A 24 4.40 5.29 3.77
C PHE A 24 4.17 3.79 3.59
N GLY A 25 4.85 3.17 2.64
CA GLY A 25 4.84 1.71 2.47
C GLY A 25 5.33 0.96 3.70
N VAL A 26 6.39 1.41 4.37
CA VAL A 26 6.91 0.79 5.60
C VAL A 26 5.88 0.82 6.71
N GLU A 27 5.27 1.99 6.99
CA GLU A 27 4.26 2.11 8.03
C GLU A 27 2.99 1.32 7.70
N LEU A 28 2.57 1.31 6.44
CA LEU A 28 1.45 0.48 6.00
C LEU A 28 1.77 -1.02 6.19
N GLY A 29 2.97 -1.47 5.81
CA GLY A 29 3.39 -2.86 5.95
C GLY A 29 3.33 -3.38 7.38
N ARG A 30 3.69 -2.53 8.36
CA ARG A 30 3.66 -2.87 9.80
C ARG A 30 2.27 -3.15 10.37
N VAL A 31 1.21 -2.65 9.72
CA VAL A 31 -0.17 -2.81 10.20
C VAL A 31 -0.95 -3.87 9.41
N LEU A 32 -0.38 -4.40 8.32
CA LEU A 32 -1.01 -5.47 7.55
C LEU A 32 -0.97 -6.79 8.32
N VAL A 33 -2.01 -7.58 8.12
CA VAL A 33 -2.17 -8.90 8.72
C VAL A 33 -2.34 -9.97 7.64
N SER A 34 -2.17 -11.23 8.03
CA SER A 34 -2.41 -12.36 7.12
C SER A 34 -3.85 -12.34 6.62
N GLY A 35 -4.03 -12.43 5.30
CA GLY A 35 -5.33 -12.37 4.63
C GLY A 35 -5.59 -11.03 3.94
N ASP A 36 -4.86 -9.97 4.28
CA ASP A 36 -4.96 -8.69 3.58
C ASP A 36 -4.47 -8.82 2.13
N THR A 37 -5.20 -8.18 1.21
CA THR A 37 -4.87 -8.17 -0.22
C THR A 37 -4.88 -6.73 -0.73
N LEU A 38 -3.76 -6.28 -1.28
CA LEU A 38 -3.60 -4.91 -1.79
C LEU A 38 -3.43 -4.92 -3.31
N ALA A 39 -4.28 -4.19 -4.02
CA ALA A 39 -4.11 -3.91 -5.44
C ALA A 39 -3.48 -2.52 -5.64
N LEU A 40 -2.27 -2.47 -6.20
CA LEU A 40 -1.62 -1.20 -6.55
C LEU A 40 -1.94 -0.81 -8.00
N ILE A 41 -2.76 0.23 -8.17
CA ILE A 41 -3.27 0.66 -9.48
C ILE A 41 -2.76 2.07 -9.78
N GLY A 42 -2.23 2.26 -11.00
CA GLY A 42 -1.77 3.56 -11.46
C GLY A 42 -0.87 3.46 -12.70
N PRO A 43 -0.62 4.57 -13.41
CA PRO A 43 0.19 4.59 -14.62
C PRO A 43 1.67 4.23 -14.38
N LEU A 44 2.44 4.03 -15.45
CA LEU A 44 3.90 3.88 -15.37
C LEU A 44 4.50 5.11 -14.66
N GLY A 45 5.47 4.89 -13.77
CA GLY A 45 6.08 5.97 -12.99
C GLY A 45 5.28 6.44 -11.77
N ALA A 46 4.06 5.94 -11.52
CA ALA A 46 3.21 6.35 -10.39
C ALA A 46 3.72 5.95 -8.98
N GLY A 47 4.97 5.50 -8.83
CA GLY A 47 5.52 5.14 -7.51
C GLY A 47 5.16 3.74 -6.97
N LYS A 48 4.35 2.94 -7.69
CA LYS A 48 3.92 1.59 -7.25
C LYS A 48 5.07 0.69 -6.74
N THR A 49 6.21 0.66 -7.44
CA THR A 49 7.38 -0.14 -7.03
C THR A 49 8.06 0.41 -5.77
N HIS A 50 8.09 1.74 -5.58
CA HIS A 50 8.61 2.33 -4.35
C HIS A 50 7.73 1.96 -3.16
N LEU A 51 6.41 1.99 -3.35
CA LEU A 51 5.44 1.58 -2.33
C LEU A 51 5.58 0.09 -1.98
N ALA A 52 5.68 -0.79 -2.98
CA ALA A 52 5.85 -2.23 -2.77
C ALA A 52 7.14 -2.58 -2.01
N ARG A 53 8.24 -1.85 -2.27
CA ARG A 53 9.50 -2.02 -1.51
C ARG A 53 9.37 -1.57 -0.05
N GLY A 54 8.69 -0.44 0.17
CA GLY A 54 8.38 0.02 1.52
C GLY A 54 7.54 -1.00 2.29
N LEU A 55 6.49 -1.54 1.65
CA LEU A 55 5.66 -2.61 2.21
C LEU A 55 6.51 -3.83 2.60
N ALA A 56 7.38 -4.31 1.69
CA ALA A 56 8.25 -5.45 1.97
C ALA A 56 9.18 -5.20 3.17
N ALA A 57 9.76 -3.99 3.28
CA ALA A 57 10.58 -3.62 4.43
C ALA A 57 9.76 -3.53 5.73
N GLY A 58 8.53 -3.01 5.68
CA GLY A 58 7.61 -2.98 6.83
C GLY A 58 7.12 -4.34 7.28
N LEU A 59 7.08 -5.31 6.36
CA LEU A 59 6.77 -6.73 6.59
C LEU A 59 8.00 -7.57 6.98
N GLU A 60 9.18 -6.95 7.10
CA GLU A 60 10.45 -7.62 7.43
C GLU A 60 10.82 -8.75 6.45
N VAL A 61 10.48 -8.56 5.16
CA VAL A 61 10.88 -9.49 4.09
C VAL A 61 12.36 -9.30 3.77
N ASP A 62 13.12 -10.40 3.78
CA ASP A 62 14.56 -10.42 3.48
C ASP A 62 14.82 -9.99 2.00
N PRO A 63 15.91 -9.23 1.69
CA PRO A 63 16.17 -8.67 0.37
C PRO A 63 16.39 -9.68 -0.77
#